data_AF-A0A2A5T5P8-F1
#
_entry.id   AF-A0A2A5T5P8-F1
#
_cell.length_a   1.000
_cell.length_b   1.000
_cell.length_c   1.000
_cell.angle_alpha   90.00
_cell.angle_beta   90.00
_cell.angle_gamma   90.00
#
_symmetry.space_group_name_H-M   'P 1'
#
loop_
_entity.id
_entity.type
_entity.pdbx_description
1 polymer ?
#
loop_
_entity_poly.entity_id
_entity_poly.type
_entity_poly.pdbx_seq_one_letter_code
_entity_poly.pdbx_strand_id
1 'polypeptide(L)' 'MGKIKHKINNWTQYNQALINLGSVTFVIDIAAIKTWHYLKHHVHRDRGFIFSETAIETILMVKGIFKLLLPWIKRLS' A
#
# COMPACT_ATOMS: atom_id res chain seq x y z
N MET A 1 33.18 5.06 -41.79
CA MET A 1 31.72 4.87 -41.94
C MET A 1 31.04 5.40 -40.68
N GLY A 2 30.32 6.52 -40.78
CA GLY A 2 29.68 7.17 -39.63
C GLY A 2 28.43 6.41 -39.18
N LYS A 3 28.29 6.16 -37.88
CA LYS A 3 27.10 5.50 -37.32
C LYS A 3 25.88 6.40 -37.49
N ILE A 4 24.86 5.90 -38.18
CA ILE A 4 23.57 6.58 -38.31
C ILE A 4 22.89 6.55 -36.94
N LYS A 5 22.62 7.73 -36.36
CA LYS A 5 21.85 7.85 -35.11
C LYS A 5 20.37 7.69 -35.44
N HIS A 6 19.81 6.54 -35.12
CA HIS A 6 18.37 6.30 -35.26
C HIS A 6 17.61 7.02 -34.14
N LYS A 7 16.58 7.80 -34.51
CA LYS A 7 15.71 8.49 -33.55
C LYS A 7 14.69 7.49 -33.01
N ILE A 8 14.72 7.24 -31.71
CA ILE A 8 13.76 6.36 -31.03
C ILE A 8 12.46 7.14 -30.84
N ASN A 9 11.48 6.93 -31.72
CA ASN A 9 10.16 7.56 -31.63
C ASN A 9 9.19 6.84 -30.66
N ASN A 10 9.55 5.64 -30.18
CA ASN A 10 8.68 4.79 -29.36
C ASN A 10 8.85 4.98 -27.83
N TRP A 11 9.48 6.08 -27.40
CA TRP A 11 9.78 6.29 -25.97
C TRP A 11 8.53 6.35 -25.09
N THR A 12 7.46 6.99 -25.59
CA THR A 12 6.22 7.17 -24.83
C THR A 12 5.53 5.83 -24.54
N GLN A 13 5.44 4.97 -25.55
CA GLN A 13 4.80 3.65 -25.44
C GLN A 13 5.63 2.70 -24.56
N TYR A 14 6.96 2.74 -24.69
CA TYR A 14 7.87 2.00 -23.81
C TYR A 14 7.72 2.44 -22.34
N ASN A 15 7.66 3.74 -22.09
CA ASN A 15 7.46 4.26 -20.74
C ASN A 15 6.10 3.86 -20.16
N GLN A 16 5.05 3.89 -20.97
CA GLN A 16 3.72 3.43 -20.55
C GLN A 16 3.73 1.94 -20.17
N ALA A 17 4.46 1.11 -20.93
CA ALA A 17 4.62 -0.31 -20.61
C ALA A 17 5.34 -0.52 -19.27
N LEU A 18 6.38 0.27 -18.98
CA LEU A 18 7.08 0.22 -17.68
C LEU A 18 6.20 0.64 -16.51
N ILE A 19 5.40 1.69 -16.67
CA ILE A 19 4.43 2.14 -15.66
C ILE A 19 3.41 1.04 -15.37
N ASN A 20 2.87 0.41 -16.42
CA ASN A 20 1.91 -0.68 -16.27
C ASN A 20 2.52 -1.93 -15.62
N LEU A 21 3.82 -2.19 -15.85
CA LEU A 21 4.54 -3.31 -15.27
C LEU A 21 4.80 -3.11 -13.77
N GLY A 22 5.01 -1.87 -13.33
CA GLY A 22 5.12 -1.50 -11.92
C GLY A 22 3.78 -1.20 -11.23
N SER A 23 2.67 -1.20 -11.97
CA SER A 23 1.35 -0.88 -11.42
C SER A 23 0.78 -2.10 -10.70
N VAL A 24 0.52 -1.94 -9.40
CA VAL A 24 -0.06 -2.98 -8.55
C VAL A 24 -1.45 -2.54 -8.12
N THR A 25 -2.45 -3.36 -8.42
CA THR A 25 -3.84 -3.12 -8.01
C THR A 25 -4.17 -3.99 -6.80
N PHE A 26 -4.56 -3.36 -5.69
CA PHE A 26 -5.06 -4.06 -4.51
C PHE A 26 -6.58 -4.15 -4.57
N VAL A 27 -7.09 -5.38 -4.59
CA VAL A 27 -8.51 -5.62 -4.36
C VAL A 27 -8.69 -5.85 -2.87
N ILE A 28 -9.31 -4.89 -2.20
CA ILE A 28 -9.63 -4.98 -0.77
C ILE A 28 -11.11 -5.29 -0.64
N ASP A 29 -11.43 -6.24 0.23
CA ASP A 29 -12.83 -6.60 0.49
C ASP A 29 -13.63 -5.40 1.03
N ILE A 30 -14.88 -5.27 0.59
CA ILE A 30 -15.75 -4.14 0.93
C ILE A 30 -16.10 -4.17 2.42
N ALA A 31 -16.23 -5.34 3.03
CA ALA A 31 -16.48 -5.43 4.47
C ALA A 31 -15.26 -4.93 5.24
N ALA A 32 -14.04 -5.28 4.82
CA ALA A 32 -12.82 -4.78 5.42
C ALA A 32 -12.69 -3.24 5.33
N ILE A 33 -13.11 -2.63 4.21
CA ILE A 33 -13.17 -1.17 4.05
C ILE A 33 -14.16 -0.56 5.05
N LYS A 34 -15.35 -1.14 5.19
CA LYS A 34 -16.37 -0.66 6.14
C LYS A 34 -15.89 -0.73 7.59
N THR A 35 -15.10 -1.75 7.93
CA THR A 35 -14.56 -1.97 9.27
C THR A 35 -13.21 -1.31 9.52
N TRP A 36 -12.70 -0.53 8.55
CA TRP A 36 -11.40 0.13 8.64
C TRP A 36 -11.37 1.27 9.67
N HIS A 37 -12.51 1.92 9.88
CA HIS A 37 -12.65 2.98 10.87
C HIS A 37 -12.58 2.43 12.29
N TYR A 38 -12.02 3.24 13.20
CA TYR A 38 -11.88 2.89 14.61
C TYR A 38 -13.25 2.63 15.25
N LEU A 39 -13.34 1.57 16.05
CA LEU A 39 -14.57 1.19 16.76
C LEU A 39 -14.89 2.14 17.91
N LYS A 40 -13.85 2.63 18.60
CA LYS A 40 -13.96 3.65 19.66
C LYS A 40 -12.75 4.57 19.60
N HIS A 41 -13.00 5.86 19.62
CA HIS A 41 -11.99 6.88 19.84
C HIS A 41 -11.94 7.17 21.34
N HIS A 42 -10.82 6.86 22.01
CA HIS A 42 -10.65 7.31 23.39
C HIS A 42 -10.39 8.82 23.38
N VAL A 43 -11.25 9.59 24.04
CA VAL A 43 -11.13 11.05 24.17
C VAL A 43 -9.91 11.44 25.02
N HIS A 44 -9.40 10.52 25.85
CA HIS A 44 -8.19 10.71 26.64
C HIS A 44 -6.95 10.20 25.90
N ARG A 45 -5.89 11.02 25.91
CA ARG A 45 -4.58 10.82 25.27
C ARG A 45 -3.85 9.51 25.60
N ASP A 46 -4.30 8.78 26.62
CA ASP A 46 -3.56 7.66 27.20
C ASP A 46 -4.06 6.26 26.78
N ARG A 47 -5.05 6.15 25.87
CA ARG A 47 -5.48 4.84 25.34
C ARG A 47 -5.44 4.80 23.82
N GLY A 48 -4.82 3.73 23.30
CA GLY A 48 -4.66 3.49 21.87
C GLY A 48 -5.99 3.26 21.15
N PHE A 49 -5.96 3.39 19.82
CA PHE A 49 -7.10 3.14 18.95
C PHE A 49 -7.52 1.66 18.98
N ILE A 50 -8.82 1.40 19.02
CA ILE A 50 -9.38 0.05 18.90
C ILE A 50 -9.81 -0.16 17.44
N PHE A 51 -9.16 -1.10 16.78
CA PHE A 51 -9.47 -1.53 15.42
C PHE A 51 -10.21 -2.86 15.41
N SER A 52 -10.95 -3.11 14.34
CA SER A 52 -11.55 -4.43 14.09
C SER A 52 -10.46 -5.46 13.74
N GLU A 53 -10.72 -6.73 14.03
CA GLU A 53 -9.82 -7.84 13.66
C GLU A 53 -9.56 -7.86 12.16
N THR A 54 -10.61 -7.67 11.35
CA THR A 54 -10.53 -7.61 9.88
C THR A 54 -9.65 -6.47 9.37
N ALA A 55 -9.68 -5.28 10.01
CA ALA A 55 -8.81 -4.16 9.66
C ALA A 55 -7.34 -4.44 10.04
N ILE A 56 -7.11 -5.13 11.17
CA ILE A 56 -5.77 -5.52 11.61
C ILE A 56 -5.18 -6.57 10.65
N GLU A 57 -5.92 -7.62 10.34
CA GLU A 57 -5.49 -8.69 9.41
C GLU A 57 -5.14 -8.14 8.03
N THR A 58 -5.98 -7.26 7.47
CA THR A 58 -5.71 -6.63 6.16
C THR A 58 -4.47 -5.75 6.18
N ILE A 59 -4.26 -4.94 7.22
CA ILE A 59 -3.03 -4.17 7.40
C ILE A 59 -1.80 -5.07 7.52
N LEU A 60 -1.90 -6.18 8.26
CA LEU A 60 -0.79 -7.14 8.39
C LEU A 60 -0.46 -7.81 7.05
N MET A 61 -1.46 -8.16 6.24
CA MET A 61 -1.26 -8.70 4.89
C MET A 61 -0.51 -7.71 4.00
N VAL A 62 -0.98 -6.47 3.93
CA VAL A 62 -0.34 -5.38 3.16
C VAL A 62 1.09 -5.16 3.66
N LYS A 63 1.28 -5.15 4.98
CA LYS A 63 2.59 -5.01 5.61
C LYS A 63 3.55 -6.13 5.21
N GLY A 64 3.09 -7.39 5.20
CA GLY A 64 3.89 -8.54 4.79
C GLY A 64 4.33 -8.43 3.32
N ILE A 65 3.42 -8.02 2.44
CA ILE A 65 3.67 -7.85 1.00
C ILE A 65 4.71 -6.76 0.75
N PHE A 66 4.59 -5.61 1.42
CA PHE A 66 5.47 -4.46 1.20
C PHE A 66 6.66 -4.37 2.16
N LYS A 67 6.78 -5.28 3.13
CA LYS A 67 7.77 -5.23 4.22
C LYS A 67 7.78 -3.87 4.94
N LEU A 68 6.62 -3.21 5.07
CA LEU A 68 6.52 -1.89 5.71
C LEU A 68 6.71 -2.01 7.23
N LEU A 69 7.48 -1.10 7.83
CA LEU A 69 7.61 -1.06 9.30
C LEU A 69 6.42 -0.30 9.90
N LEU A 70 5.71 -0.91 10.86
CA LEU A 70 4.69 -0.21 11.67
C LEU A 70 5.32 0.16 13.03
N PRO A 71 5.60 1.44 13.32
CA PRO A 71 6.24 1.84 14.58
C PRO A 71 5.40 1.57 15.84
N TRP A 72 4.08 1.41 15.70
CA TRP A 72 3.14 1.39 16.83
C TRP A 72 3.06 0.05 17.59
N ILE A 73 3.47 -1.07 17.00
CA ILE A 73 3.28 -2.41 17.58
C ILE A 73 4.34 -2.77 18.65
N LYS A 74 5.48 -2.05 18.71
CA LYS A 74 6.53 -2.33 19.71
C LYS A 74 6.15 -1.98 21.16
N ARG A 75 4.94 -1.48 21.42
CA ARG A 75 4.49 -0.99 22.74
C ARG A 75 3.54 -1.93 23.48
N LEU A 76 3.28 -3.12 22.92
CA LEU A 76 2.34 -4.11 23.47
C LEU A 76 3.00 -5.44 23.82
N SER A 77 4.34 -5.46 23.97
CA SER A 77 5.07 -6.61 24.54
C SER A 77 5.66 -6.25 25.89
#